data_AF-A0A821AQX8-F1
#
_entry.id   AF-A0A821AQX8-F1
#
_cell.length_a   1.000
_cell.length_b   1.000
_cell.length_c   1.000
_cell.angle_alpha   90.00
_cell.angle_beta   90.00
_cell.angle_gamma   90.00
#
_symmetry.space_group_name_H-M   'P 1'
#
loop_
_entity.id
_entity.type
_entity.pdbx_description
1 polymer ?
#
loop_
_entity_poly.entity_id
_entity_poly.type
_entity_poly.pdbx_seq_one_letter_code
_entity_poly.pdbx_strand_id
1 'polypeptide(L)'
;MSDELVAEIATVFEQCMNSKNEDLKKQFAMKGIERLKFLKELRAIKDTVIVPADNGGRIVILNKDDYISKMKEKLKDTTIYTEVTDPTNNIQSVSSSFTQKLFQQYKITQGQ
;
A
#
# COMPACT_ATOMS: atom_id res chain seq x y z
N MET A 1 -5.38 10.54 -5.95
CA MET A 1 -4.99 9.30 -5.25
C MET A 1 -6.07 8.28 -5.57
N SER A 2 -5.71 7.20 -6.27
CA SER A 2 -6.61 6.29 -7.00
C SER A 2 -7.52 5.50 -6.05
N ASP A 3 -8.73 5.18 -6.52
CA ASP A 3 -9.72 4.33 -5.82
C ASP A 3 -9.16 2.95 -5.43
N GLU A 4 -8.07 2.55 -6.07
CA GLU A 4 -7.29 1.35 -5.83
C GLU A 4 -6.75 1.25 -4.39
N LEU A 5 -6.22 2.35 -3.81
CA LEU A 5 -5.72 2.33 -2.43
C LEU A 5 -6.85 2.16 -1.41
N VAL A 6 -8.06 2.65 -1.74
CA VAL A 6 -9.25 2.49 -0.90
C VAL A 6 -9.73 1.04 -0.94
N ALA A 7 -9.69 0.42 -2.12
CA ALA A 7 -10.00 -0.99 -2.29
C ALA A 7 -9.01 -1.87 -1.51
N GLU A 8 -7.71 -1.56 -1.58
CA GLU A 8 -6.67 -2.33 -0.89
C GLU A 8 -6.80 -2.26 0.64
N ILE A 9 -7.07 -1.06 1.19
CA ILE A 9 -7.36 -0.90 2.62
C ILE A 9 -8.62 -1.68 3.02
N ALA A 10 -9.67 -1.65 2.20
CA ALA A 10 -10.90 -2.40 2.47
C ALA A 10 -10.65 -3.91 2.47
N THR A 11 -9.90 -4.42 1.50
CA THR A 11 -9.53 -5.85 1.39
C THR A 11 -8.69 -6.32 2.56
N VAL A 12 -7.65 -5.58 2.96
CA VAL A 12 -6.81 -5.97 4.11
C VAL A 12 -7.64 -5.96 5.40
N PHE A 13 -8.56 -5.00 5.57
CA PHE A 13 -9.44 -4.95 6.72
C PHE A 13 -10.45 -6.11 6.73
N GLU A 14 -10.96 -6.56 5.57
CA GLU A 14 -11.81 -7.75 5.47
C GLU A 14 -11.06 -9.03 5.84
N GLN A 15 -9.80 -9.15 5.43
CA GLN A 15 -8.93 -10.26 5.84
C GLN A 15 -8.70 -10.27 7.36
N CYS A 16 -8.59 -9.10 8.01
CA CYS A 16 -8.52 -8.99 9.48
C CYS A 16 -9.77 -9.50 10.18
N MET A 17 -10.94 -9.18 9.62
CA MET A 17 -12.24 -9.58 10.19
C MET A 17 -12.53 -11.07 10.04
N ASN A 18 -11.90 -11.74 9.05
CA ASN A 18 -12.01 -13.18 8.83
C ASN A 18 -11.06 -14.03 9.70
N SER A 19 -10.27 -13.39 10.58
CA SER A 19 -9.46 -14.05 11.61
C SER A 19 -10.31 -14.97 12.51
N LYS A 20 -9.79 -16.13 12.93
CA LYS A 20 -10.49 -17.11 13.81
C LYS A 20 -10.74 -16.62 15.25
N ASN A 21 -10.42 -15.37 15.56
CA ASN A 21 -10.58 -14.80 16.89
C ASN A 21 -11.99 -14.18 17.05
N GLU A 22 -12.89 -14.91 17.70
CA GLU A 22 -14.30 -14.55 17.89
C GLU A 22 -14.50 -13.29 18.76
N ASP A 23 -13.57 -12.97 19.65
CA ASP A 23 -13.63 -11.76 20.50
C ASP A 23 -13.35 -10.48 19.69
N LEU A 24 -12.38 -10.55 18.76
CA LEU A 24 -12.11 -9.48 17.80
C LEU A 24 -13.29 -9.28 16.83
N LYS A 25 -13.93 -10.37 16.38
CA LYS A 25 -15.13 -10.27 15.52
C LYS A 25 -16.27 -9.54 16.22
N LYS A 26 -16.52 -9.83 17.50
CA LYS A 26 -17.55 -9.16 18.30
C LYS A 26 -17.23 -7.68 18.56
N GLN A 27 -15.96 -7.36 18.81
CA GLN A 27 -15.53 -5.98 19.09
C GLN A 27 -15.59 -5.05 17.87
N PHE A 28 -15.40 -5.61 16.66
CA PHE A 28 -15.47 -4.88 15.39
C PHE A 28 -16.71 -5.22 14.55
N ALA A 29 -17.76 -5.78 15.17
CA ALA A 29 -19.05 -6.11 14.55
C ALA A 29 -19.85 -4.86 14.17
N MET A 30 -19.25 -3.97 13.38
CA MET A 30 -19.91 -2.82 12.77
C MET A 30 -20.53 -3.27 11.44
N LYS A 31 -21.81 -2.92 11.23
CA LYS A 31 -22.48 -3.18 9.95
C LYS A 31 -21.77 -2.40 8.83
N GLY A 32 -21.77 -2.92 7.60
CA GLY A 32 -20.94 -2.45 6.49
C GLY A 32 -20.93 -0.93 6.25
N ILE A 33 -22.07 -0.25 6.44
CA ILE A 33 -22.17 1.22 6.28
C ILE A 33 -21.42 1.96 7.39
N GLU A 34 -21.57 1.54 8.64
CA GLU A 34 -20.87 2.15 9.79
C GLU A 34 -19.38 1.88 9.70
N ARG A 35 -18.99 0.69 9.25
CA ARG A 35 -17.59 0.33 8.99
C ARG A 35 -16.95 1.26 7.95
N LEU A 36 -17.60 1.48 6.81
CA LEU A 36 -17.07 2.40 5.79
C LEU A 36 -16.96 3.83 6.31
N LYS A 37 -17.91 4.29 7.13
CA LYS A 37 -17.87 5.61 7.76
C LYS A 37 -16.68 5.73 8.72
N PHE A 38 -16.50 4.75 9.60
CA PHE A 38 -15.36 4.71 10.52
C PHE A 38 -14.02 4.68 9.78
N LEU A 39 -13.90 3.91 8.70
CA LEU A 39 -12.67 3.88 7.88
C LEU A 39 -12.38 5.24 7.22
N LYS A 40 -13.42 5.94 6.77
CA LYS A 40 -13.27 7.32 6.23
C LYS A 40 -12.82 8.30 7.30
N GLU A 41 -13.38 8.19 8.51
CA GLU A 41 -13.01 9.02 9.66
C GLU A 41 -11.57 8.73 10.12
N LEU A 42 -11.21 7.45 10.21
CA LEU A 42 -9.86 7.01 10.56
C LEU A 42 -8.82 7.51 9.54
N ARG A 43 -9.14 7.43 8.24
CA ARG A 43 -8.30 8.00 7.16
C ARG A 43 -8.15 9.52 7.26
N ALA A 44 -9.14 10.22 7.80
CA ALA A 44 -9.09 11.68 7.93
C ALA A 44 -8.11 12.14 9.02
N ILE A 45 -7.67 11.24 9.91
CA ILE A 45 -6.66 11.53 10.94
C ILE A 45 -5.28 11.64 10.29
N LYS A 46 -4.83 12.87 10.10
CA LYS A 46 -3.58 13.20 9.37
C LYS A 46 -2.30 12.68 10.03
N ASP A 47 -2.35 12.42 11.33
CA ASP A 47 -1.20 12.05 12.16
C ASP A 47 -1.08 10.54 12.34
N THR A 48 -1.86 9.76 11.57
CA THR A 48 -1.82 8.30 11.60
C THR A 48 -1.43 7.71 10.25
N VAL A 49 -0.73 6.58 10.30
CA VAL A 49 -0.37 5.77 9.13
C VAL A 49 -0.98 4.38 9.34
N ILE A 50 -1.68 3.89 8.32
CA ILE A 50 -2.25 2.54 8.30
C ILE A 50 -1.40 1.71 7.36
N VAL A 51 -0.74 0.67 7.88
CA VAL A 51 0.08 -0.27 7.08
C VAL A 51 -0.44 -1.70 7.22
N PRO A 52 -0.34 -2.52 6.17
CA PRO A 52 -0.54 -3.96 6.30
C PRO A 52 0.56 -4.55 7.20
N ALA A 53 0.20 -5.51 8.04
CA ALA A 53 1.19 -6.27 8.81
C ALA A 53 1.84 -7.35 7.93
N ASP A 54 3.12 -7.61 8.17
CA ASP A 54 3.91 -8.62 7.44
C ASP A 54 3.29 -10.02 7.52
N ASN A 55 2.68 -10.35 8.67
CA ASN A 55 1.87 -11.55 8.84
C ASN A 55 0.44 -11.24 8.41
N GLY A 56 0.16 -11.48 7.13
CA GLY A 56 -1.04 -11.06 6.40
C GLY A 56 -2.39 -11.18 7.15
N GLY A 57 -3.32 -10.32 6.75
CA GLY A 57 -4.65 -10.22 7.37
C GLY A 57 -4.65 -9.47 8.69
N ARG A 58 -3.67 -8.59 8.95
CA ARG A 58 -3.72 -7.61 10.04
C ARG A 58 -3.34 -6.24 9.51
N ILE A 59 -3.88 -5.20 10.11
CA ILE A 59 -3.47 -3.81 9.90
C ILE A 59 -2.80 -3.30 11.17
N VAL A 60 -1.83 -2.39 11.00
CA VAL A 60 -1.21 -1.67 12.09
C VAL A 60 -1.50 -0.19 11.88
N ILE A 61 -2.04 0.45 12.91
CA ILE A 61 -2.24 1.90 12.96
C ILE A 61 -1.09 2.46 13.79
N LEU A 62 -0.30 3.34 13.19
CA LEU A 62 0.89 3.92 13.80
C LEU A 62 0.75 5.44 13.84
N ASN A 63 1.31 6.07 14.86
CA ASN A 63 1.58 7.51 14.80
C ASN A 63 2.56 7.78 13.65
N LYS A 64 2.28 8.83 12.88
CA LYS A 64 3.03 9.17 11.68
C LYS A 64 4.50 9.53 11.96
N ASP A 65 4.76 10.26 13.03
CA ASP A 65 6.11 10.68 13.39
C ASP A 65 6.94 9.49 13.88
N ASP A 66 6.34 8.59 14.65
CA ASP A 66 6.96 7.33 15.06
C ASP A 66 7.27 6.44 13.85
N TYR A 67 6.31 6.35 12.90
CA TYR A 67 6.50 5.60 11.66
C TYR A 67 7.67 6.15 10.85
N ILE A 68 7.71 7.47 10.62
CA ILE A 68 8.78 8.13 9.88
C ILE A 68 10.12 7.91 10.58
N SER A 69 10.16 8.03 11.92
CA SER A 69 11.38 7.84 12.69
C SER A 69 11.93 6.42 12.55
N LYS A 70 11.07 5.41 12.70
CA LYS A 70 11.45 4.00 12.50
C LYS A 70 11.90 3.70 11.08
N MET A 71 11.24 4.27 10.06
CA MET A 71 11.64 4.06 8.67
C MET A 71 12.98 4.72 8.37
N LYS A 72 13.22 5.92 8.88
CA LYS A 72 14.54 6.57 8.78
C LYS A 72 15.62 5.77 9.47
N GLU A 73 15.33 5.18 10.63
CA GLU A 73 16.27 4.29 11.32
C GLU A 73 16.60 3.06 10.46
N LYS A 74 15.58 2.38 9.92
CA LYS A 74 15.78 1.22 9.02
C LYS A 74 16.58 1.58 7.77
N LEU A 75 16.31 2.72 7.15
CA LEU A 75 17.01 3.17 5.94
C LEU A 75 18.47 3.58 6.18
N LYS A 76 18.89 3.79 7.44
CA LYS A 76 20.31 3.99 7.77
C LYS A 76 21.12 2.70 7.69
N ASP A 77 20.47 1.53 7.64
CA ASP A 77 21.18 0.27 7.47
C ASP A 77 21.69 0.13 6.03
N THR A 78 22.93 0.55 5.83
CA THR A 78 23.62 0.48 4.53
C THR A 78 24.05 -0.94 4.15
N THR A 79 23.89 -1.92 5.04
CA THR A 79 24.16 -3.33 4.71
C THR A 79 23.00 -3.95 3.94
N ILE A 80 21.79 -3.44 4.15
CA ILE A 80 20.55 -3.91 3.50
C ILE A 80 20.11 -2.94 2.39
N TYR A 81 20.20 -1.63 2.62
CA TYR A 81 19.71 -0.60 1.70
C TYR A 81 20.86 0.23 1.13
N THR A 82 20.69 0.70 -0.12
CA THR A 82 21.63 1.63 -0.75
C THR A 82 20.85 2.81 -1.29
N GLU A 83 21.36 4.02 -1.06
CA GLU A 83 20.77 5.22 -1.63
C GLU A 83 20.96 5.22 -3.15
N VAL A 84 19.87 5.45 -3.87
CA VAL A 84 19.87 5.55 -5.33
C VAL A 84 19.33 6.91 -5.74
N THR A 85 19.95 7.52 -6.74
CA THR A 85 19.38 8.69 -7.41
C THR A 85 18.05 8.29 -8.04
N ASP A 86 17.05 9.18 -7.97
CA ASP A 86 15.70 8.92 -8.51
C ASP A 86 15.76 8.29 -9.91
N PRO A 87 15.45 6.98 -10.05
CA PRO A 87 15.60 6.28 -11.31
C PRO A 87 14.38 6.48 -12.23
N THR A 88 13.35 7.23 -11.81
CA THR A 88 12.06 7.34 -12.50
C THR A 88 12.22 7.69 -13.99
N ASN A 89 12.99 8.73 -14.30
CA ASN A 89 13.20 9.16 -15.69
C ASN A 89 13.97 8.11 -16.51
N ASN A 90 14.94 7.43 -15.89
CA ASN A 90 15.71 6.39 -16.54
C ASN A 90 14.80 5.19 -16.87
N ILE A 91 14.04 4.71 -15.89
CA ILE A 91 13.09 3.60 -16.06
C ILE A 91 12.07 3.93 -17.14
N GLN A 92 11.50 5.14 -17.13
CA GLN A 92 10.57 5.58 -18.17
C GLN A 92 11.22 5.56 -19.56
N SER A 93 12.40 6.15 -19.71
CA SER A 93 13.13 6.18 -20.98
C SER A 93 13.45 4.78 -21.50
N VAL A 94 13.95 3.89 -20.63
CA VAL A 94 14.25 2.50 -20.98
C VAL A 94 12.98 1.76 -21.39
N SER A 95 11.90 1.91 -20.62
CA SER A 95 10.61 1.25 -20.90
C SER A 95 10.02 1.73 -22.22
N SER A 96 10.01 3.04 -22.49
CA SER A 96 9.54 3.60 -23.76
C SER A 96 10.37 3.13 -24.95
N SER A 97 11.71 3.17 -24.83
CA SER A 97 12.60 2.75 -25.92
C SER A 97 12.50 1.25 -26.22
N PHE A 98 12.34 0.41 -25.19
CA PHE A 98 12.14 -1.02 -25.34
C PHE A 98 10.79 -1.34 -25.99
N THR A 99 9.73 -0.69 -25.51
CA THR A 99 8.38 -0.81 -26.08
C THR A 99 8.37 -0.42 -27.55
N GLN A 100 9.05 0.68 -27.91
CA GLN A 100 9.15 1.12 -29.30
C GLN A 100 9.91 0.13 -30.20
N LYS A 101 10.98 -0.49 -29.70
CA LYS A 101 11.68 -1.58 -30.41
C LYS A 101 10.77 -2.77 -30.66
N LEU A 102 9.96 -3.17 -29.67
CA LEU A 102 9.02 -4.29 -29.83
C LEU A 102 7.92 -3.98 -30.84
N PHE A 103 7.44 -2.74 -30.88
CA PHE A 103 6.51 -2.28 -31.92
C PHE A 103 7.12 -2.38 -33.31
N GLN A 104 8.36 -1.90 -33.50
CA GLN A 104 9.07 -1.98 -34.78
C GLN A 104 9.34 -3.42 -35.22
N GLN A 105 9.48 -4.35 -34.27
CA GLN A 105 9.65 -5.78 -34.52
C GLN A 105 8.32 -6.53 -34.72
N TYR A 106 7.17 -5.84 -34.70
CA TYR A 106 5.83 -6.44 -34.79
C TYR A 106 5.56 -7.50 -33.72
N LYS A 107 6.23 -7.42 -32.56
CA LYS A 107 6.05 -8.35 -31.44
C LYS A 107 4.90 -7.96 -30.52
N ILE A 108 4.49 -6.70 -30.57
CA ILE A 108 3.35 -6.14 -29.83
C ILE A 108 2.58 -5.19 -30.74
N THR A 109 1.27 -5.05 -30.50
CA THR A 109 0.36 -4.17 -31.24
C THR A 109 -0.23 -3.10 -30.30
N GLN A 110 -0.62 -1.95 -30.86
CA GLN A 110 -1.28 -0.92 -30.06
C GLN A 110 -2.64 -1.48 -29.65
N GLY A 111 -2.96 -1.45 -28.36
CA GLY A 111 -4.29 -1.78 -27.88
C GLY A 111 -5.29 -0.79 -28.46
N GLN A 112 -6.35 -1.30 -29.09
CA GLN A 112 -7.48 -0.50 -29.58
C GLN A 112 -8.30 0.07 -28.42
#